data_AF-A0A1G6XFZ8-F1
#
_entry.id   AF-A0A1G6XFZ8-F1
#
_cell.length_a   1.000
_cell.length_b   1.000
_cell.length_c   1.000
_cell.angle_alpha   90.00
_cell.angle_beta   90.00
_cell.angle_gamma   90.00
#
_symmetry.space_group_name_H-M   'P 1'
#
loop_
_entity.id
_entity.type
_entity.pdbx_description
1 polymer ?
#
loop_
_entity_poly.entity_id
_entity_poly.type
_entity_poly.pdbx_seq_one_letter_code
_entity_poly.pdbx_strand_id
1 'polypeptide(L)'
;MSLDFSLFSNDPFPMGKAITNRSGIESCAVDDFFRGRKRFETTLKELREDYECDESACLSFMEPEAFVFFLPLFVKLAICDYNEADNIPDSLVYKLHRVATGGADNWREEILRTYSKDQRDIVVEFLDEMSRIEWGYQNPDLAAEAARLLREKF
;
A
#
# COMPACT_ATOMS: atom_id res chain seq x y z
N MET A 1 -7.38 -3.40 -16.12
CA MET A 1 -7.50 -1.93 -16.26
C MET A 1 -6.09 -1.32 -16.20
N SER A 2 -5.85 -0.04 -16.55
CA SER A 2 -4.53 0.60 -16.30
C SER A 2 -4.72 1.79 -15.37
N LEU A 3 -4.29 1.65 -14.12
CA LEU A 3 -4.26 2.75 -13.15
C LEU A 3 -3.22 3.80 -13.56
N ASP A 4 -3.56 5.08 -13.40
CA ASP A 4 -2.63 6.18 -13.70
C ASP A 4 -1.75 6.53 -12.49
N PHE A 5 -0.56 5.94 -12.44
CA PHE A 5 0.42 6.23 -11.39
C PHE A 5 1.15 7.57 -11.57
N SER A 6 0.96 8.28 -12.69
CA SER A 6 1.57 9.60 -12.90
C SER A 6 0.98 10.68 -11.98
N LEU A 7 -0.18 10.41 -11.38
CA LEU A 7 -0.82 11.24 -10.35
C LEU A 7 0.01 11.34 -9.06
N PHE A 8 0.96 10.44 -8.86
CA PHE A 8 1.83 10.41 -7.69
C PHE A 8 3.23 10.91 -8.08
N SER A 9 3.72 11.97 -7.40
CA SER A 9 5.10 12.43 -7.61
C SER A 9 6.13 11.33 -7.34
N ASN A 10 7.28 11.36 -8.02
CA ASN A 10 8.35 10.41 -7.77
C ASN A 10 9.52 11.05 -7.02
N ASP A 11 9.20 12.00 -6.13
CA ASP A 11 10.17 12.62 -5.24
C ASP A 11 10.67 11.59 -4.22
N PRO A 12 11.87 11.78 -3.61
CA PRO A 12 12.32 10.93 -2.51
C PRO A 12 11.45 11.13 -1.26
N PHE A 13 11.32 10.09 -0.43
CA PHE A 13 10.71 10.25 0.88
C PHE A 13 11.50 11.30 1.71
N PRO A 14 10.83 12.25 2.40
CA PRO A 14 11.53 13.36 3.05
C PRO A 14 12.62 12.92 4.02
N MET A 15 13.82 13.46 3.85
CA MET A 15 14.95 13.21 4.74
C MET A 15 14.61 13.63 6.18
N GLY A 16 14.87 12.73 7.14
CA GLY A 16 14.62 12.96 8.56
C GLY A 16 13.23 12.55 9.05
N LYS A 17 12.34 12.11 8.17
CA LYS A 17 11.10 11.44 8.56
C LYS A 17 11.36 9.96 8.84
N ALA A 18 10.68 9.42 9.85
CA ALA A 18 10.75 8.00 10.17
C ALA A 18 9.89 7.20 9.18
N ILE A 19 10.39 6.04 8.75
CA ILE A 19 9.60 5.11 7.94
C ILE A 19 8.83 4.17 8.85
N THR A 20 9.45 3.74 9.95
CA THR A 20 8.82 2.94 11.01
C THR A 20 9.19 3.50 12.38
N ASN A 21 8.58 2.97 13.44
CA ASN A 21 9.00 3.24 14.82
C ASN A 21 10.29 2.51 15.24
N ARG A 22 10.87 1.66 14.37
CA ARG A 22 12.08 0.86 14.64
C ARG A 22 12.03 0.04 15.94
N SER A 23 10.84 -0.38 16.38
CA SER A 23 10.63 -1.10 17.66
C SER A 23 11.00 -2.59 17.62
N GLY A 24 11.25 -3.15 16.44
CA GLY A 24 11.62 -4.55 16.23
C GLY A 24 12.48 -4.76 14.98
N ILE A 25 13.02 -5.98 14.82
CA ILE A 25 13.96 -6.32 13.74
C ILE A 25 13.37 -6.01 12.36
N GLU A 26 12.14 -6.47 12.09
CA GLU A 26 11.47 -6.23 10.80
C GLU A 26 11.21 -4.74 10.56
N SER A 27 10.79 -3.99 11.60
CA SER A 27 10.59 -2.54 11.46
C SER A 27 11.90 -1.79 11.19
N CYS A 28 13.03 -2.24 11.73
CA CYS A 28 14.35 -1.71 11.40
C CYS A 28 14.72 -2.02 9.94
N ALA A 29 14.50 -3.26 9.49
CA ALA A 29 14.78 -3.67 8.11
C ALA A 29 13.96 -2.86 7.09
N VAL A 30 12.66 -2.65 7.35
CA VAL A 30 11.80 -1.80 6.50
C VAL A 30 12.34 -0.37 6.45
N ASP A 31 12.70 0.18 7.61
CA ASP A 31 13.21 1.54 7.67
C ASP A 31 14.54 1.67 6.94
N ASP A 32 15.47 0.74 7.13
CA ASP A 32 16.78 0.74 6.48
C ASP A 32 16.66 0.56 4.95
N PHE A 33 15.74 -0.28 4.48
CA PHE A 33 15.54 -0.53 3.05
C PHE A 33 14.91 0.65 2.30
N PHE A 34 13.86 1.27 2.85
CA PHE A 34 13.11 2.33 2.17
C PHE A 34 13.68 3.74 2.40
N ARG A 35 14.63 3.91 3.31
CA ARG A 35 15.20 5.21 3.67
C ARG A 35 15.88 5.88 2.49
N GLY A 36 15.41 7.09 2.17
CA GLY A 36 15.94 7.91 1.09
C GLY A 36 15.51 7.48 -0.32
N ARG A 37 14.76 6.37 -0.45
CA ARG A 37 14.26 5.91 -1.75
C ARG A 37 13.13 6.80 -2.27
N LYS A 38 13.01 6.85 -3.60
CA LYS A 38 11.85 7.44 -4.27
C LYS A 38 10.69 6.46 -4.28
N ARG A 39 9.48 7.01 -4.43
CA ARG A 39 8.22 6.25 -4.41
C ARG A 39 8.26 5.02 -5.31
N PHE A 40 8.69 5.17 -6.55
CA PHE A 40 8.70 4.09 -7.55
C PHE A 40 10.09 3.56 -7.89
N GLU A 41 11.08 3.79 -7.04
CA GLU A 41 12.45 3.31 -7.26
C GLU A 41 12.59 1.81 -6.99
N THR A 42 11.87 1.31 -6.01
CA THR A 42 11.90 -0.10 -5.62
C THR A 42 11.16 -0.99 -6.62
N THR A 43 11.82 -2.06 -7.04
CA THR A 43 11.25 -3.14 -7.86
C THR A 43 10.85 -4.35 -7.02
N LEU A 44 9.99 -5.21 -7.55
CA LEU A 44 9.65 -6.50 -6.92
C LEU A 44 10.87 -7.39 -6.70
N LYS A 45 11.84 -7.33 -7.62
CA LYS A 45 13.08 -8.09 -7.53
C LYS A 45 13.92 -7.66 -6.32
N GLU A 46 14.10 -6.35 -6.13
CA GLU A 46 14.83 -5.82 -4.95
C GLU A 46 14.10 -6.17 -3.64
N LEU A 47 12.75 -6.13 -3.61
CA LEU A 47 11.99 -6.54 -2.43
C LEU A 47 12.17 -8.02 -2.05
N ARG A 48 12.56 -8.86 -3.00
CA ARG A 48 12.76 -10.30 -2.76
C ARG A 48 14.20 -10.67 -2.47
N GLU A 49 15.12 -10.01 -3.16
CA GLU A 49 16.54 -10.36 -3.11
C GLU A 49 17.30 -9.53 -2.06
N ASP A 50 16.90 -8.27 -1.84
CA ASP A 50 17.66 -7.31 -1.03
C ASP A 50 16.98 -6.94 0.29
N TYR A 51 15.68 -7.26 0.45
CA TYR A 51 14.96 -7.07 1.70
C TYR A 51 14.92 -8.37 2.51
N GLU A 52 15.39 -8.30 3.76
CA GLU A 52 15.68 -9.48 4.58
C GLU A 52 14.44 -10.16 5.19
N CYS A 53 13.23 -9.59 5.00
CA CYS A 53 12.00 -10.09 5.62
C CYS A 53 10.89 -10.29 4.57
N ASP A 54 9.67 -10.59 5.00
CA ASP A 54 8.52 -10.79 4.10
C ASP A 54 8.08 -9.47 3.44
N GLU A 55 8.15 -9.39 2.10
CA GLU A 55 7.86 -8.19 1.32
C GLU A 55 6.45 -7.63 1.57
N SER A 56 5.50 -8.52 1.85
CA SER A 56 4.09 -8.18 2.09
C SER A 56 3.87 -7.53 3.46
N ALA A 57 4.80 -7.75 4.41
CA ALA A 57 4.73 -7.20 5.75
C ALA A 57 5.20 -5.73 5.83
N CYS A 58 5.92 -5.21 4.82
CA CYS A 58 6.51 -3.87 4.84
C CYS A 58 5.47 -2.77 5.19
N LEU A 59 4.31 -2.81 4.55
CA LEU A 59 3.23 -1.84 4.75
C LEU A 59 2.59 -1.88 6.14
N SER A 60 2.71 -2.99 6.85
CA SER A 60 2.17 -3.14 8.21
C SER A 60 3.04 -2.44 9.25
N PHE A 61 4.34 -2.30 8.99
CA PHE A 61 5.30 -1.65 9.89
C PHE A 61 5.52 -0.16 9.62
N MET A 62 5.12 0.31 8.45
CA MET A 62 5.28 1.72 8.10
C MET A 62 4.39 2.63 8.95
N GLU A 63 4.97 3.72 9.45
CA GLU A 63 4.25 4.85 10.01
C GLU A 63 3.25 5.41 8.97
N PRO A 64 2.15 6.06 9.39
CA PRO A 64 1.11 6.53 8.47
C PRO A 64 1.65 7.35 7.29
N GLU A 65 2.55 8.30 7.54
CA GLU A 65 3.12 9.18 6.49
C GLU A 65 3.94 8.38 5.46
N ALA A 66 4.74 7.41 5.93
CA ALA A 66 5.53 6.54 5.06
C ALA A 66 4.65 5.55 4.29
N PHE A 67 3.63 4.99 4.95
CA PHE A 67 2.64 4.13 4.30
C PHE A 67 1.96 4.86 3.14
N VAL A 68 1.43 6.07 3.38
CA VAL A 68 0.76 6.84 2.33
C VAL A 68 1.73 7.25 1.23
N PHE A 69 3.00 7.47 1.55
CA PHE A 69 3.99 7.73 0.52
C PHE A 69 4.27 6.53 -0.39
N PHE A 70 4.42 5.32 0.16
CA PHE A 70 4.77 4.11 -0.59
C PHE A 70 3.57 3.28 -1.07
N LEU A 71 2.35 3.52 -0.57
CA LEU A 71 1.13 2.84 -0.99
C LEU A 71 0.98 2.71 -2.52
N PRO A 72 1.23 3.75 -3.35
CA PRO A 72 1.07 3.65 -4.80
C PRO A 72 2.04 2.66 -5.45
N LEU A 73 3.24 2.49 -4.87
CA LEU A 73 4.19 1.48 -5.33
C LEU A 73 3.62 0.09 -5.12
N PHE A 74 3.12 -0.22 -3.93
CA PHE A 74 2.57 -1.54 -3.65
C PHE A 74 1.29 -1.82 -4.45
N VAL A 75 0.45 -0.81 -4.68
CA VAL A 75 -0.69 -0.92 -5.62
C VAL A 75 -0.20 -1.26 -7.03
N LYS A 76 0.87 -0.61 -7.49
CA LYS A 76 1.48 -0.88 -8.80
C LYS A 76 2.01 -2.30 -8.90
N LEU A 77 2.79 -2.75 -7.91
CA LEU A 77 3.34 -4.11 -7.88
C LEU A 77 2.21 -5.15 -7.86
N ALA A 78 1.18 -4.93 -7.02
CA ALA A 78 0.06 -5.85 -6.89
C ALA A 78 -0.77 -6.00 -8.17
N ILE A 79 -0.85 -4.98 -9.03
CA ILE A 79 -1.61 -5.05 -10.29
C ILE A 79 -0.72 -5.44 -11.47
N CYS A 80 0.42 -4.77 -11.63
CA CYS A 80 1.25 -4.94 -12.82
C CYS A 80 2.01 -6.26 -12.81
N ASP A 81 2.37 -6.74 -11.63
CA ASP A 81 3.16 -7.95 -11.42
C ASP A 81 2.37 -8.98 -10.61
N TYR A 82 1.02 -9.00 -10.72
CA TYR A 82 0.12 -9.76 -9.84
C TYR A 82 0.54 -11.22 -9.60
N ASN A 83 0.84 -11.98 -10.67
CA ASN A 83 1.23 -13.40 -10.54
C ASN A 83 2.57 -13.55 -9.82
N GLU A 84 3.46 -12.58 -10.01
CA GLU A 84 4.75 -12.52 -9.38
C GLU A 84 4.68 -11.86 -8.00
N ALA A 85 3.64 -11.11 -7.62
CA ALA A 85 3.61 -10.28 -6.42
C ALA A 85 3.33 -11.07 -5.12
N ASP A 86 3.12 -12.38 -5.21
CA ASP A 86 2.89 -13.30 -4.07
C ASP A 86 1.85 -12.74 -3.09
N ASN A 87 2.17 -12.60 -1.80
CA ASN A 87 1.23 -12.13 -0.77
C ASN A 87 1.00 -10.60 -0.75
N ILE A 88 1.64 -9.82 -1.63
CA ILE A 88 1.50 -8.35 -1.65
C ILE A 88 0.03 -7.91 -1.89
N PRO A 89 -0.70 -8.43 -2.91
CA PRO A 89 -2.08 -8.02 -3.17
C PRO A 89 -2.98 -8.29 -1.95
N ASP A 90 -2.89 -9.48 -1.37
CA ASP A 90 -3.69 -9.88 -0.21
C ASP A 90 -3.42 -9.04 1.03
N SER A 91 -2.15 -8.82 1.35
CA SER A 91 -1.75 -7.98 2.49
C SER A 91 -2.23 -6.54 2.30
N LEU A 92 -2.19 -6.04 1.07
CA LEU A 92 -2.67 -4.71 0.74
C LEU A 92 -4.20 -4.59 0.85
N VAL A 93 -4.96 -5.57 0.33
CA VAL A 93 -6.41 -5.64 0.50
C VAL A 93 -6.78 -5.69 1.98
N TYR A 94 -6.13 -6.54 2.77
CA TYR A 94 -6.39 -6.65 4.21
C TYR A 94 -6.12 -5.33 4.95
N LYS A 95 -4.99 -4.68 4.66
CA LYS A 95 -4.65 -3.38 5.26
C LYS A 95 -5.68 -2.31 4.89
N LEU A 96 -6.08 -2.21 3.62
CA LEU A 96 -7.07 -1.24 3.16
C LEU A 96 -8.48 -1.53 3.70
N HIS A 97 -8.85 -2.79 3.88
CA HIS A 97 -10.08 -3.17 4.57
C HIS A 97 -10.09 -2.68 6.02
N ARG A 98 -8.97 -2.82 6.75
CA ARG A 98 -8.82 -2.24 8.09
C ARG A 98 -8.92 -0.72 8.10
N VAL A 99 -8.35 -0.04 7.10
CA VAL A 99 -8.52 1.43 6.92
C VAL A 99 -10.00 1.78 6.74
N ALA A 100 -10.71 0.99 5.93
CA ALA A 100 -12.12 1.21 5.60
C ALA A 100 -13.09 0.96 6.77
N THR A 101 -12.78 -0.01 7.62
CA THR A 101 -13.61 -0.46 8.76
C THR A 101 -13.28 0.23 10.09
N GLY A 102 -12.23 1.05 10.14
CA GLY A 102 -11.83 1.78 11.37
C GLY A 102 -10.76 1.10 12.21
N GLY A 103 -10.21 -0.03 11.75
CA GLY A 103 -9.07 -0.67 12.40
C GLY A 103 -7.74 0.06 12.22
N ALA A 104 -7.66 1.09 11.39
CA ALA A 104 -6.42 1.83 11.09
C ALA A 104 -6.67 3.34 10.89
N ASP A 105 -7.31 3.98 11.86
CA ASP A 105 -7.78 5.38 11.75
C ASP A 105 -6.66 6.37 11.40
N ASN A 106 -5.48 6.29 12.04
CA ASN A 106 -4.35 7.18 11.73
C ASN A 106 -3.91 7.09 10.26
N TRP A 107 -3.98 5.90 9.66
CA TRP A 107 -3.67 5.71 8.23
C TRP A 107 -4.77 6.28 7.34
N ARG A 108 -6.05 6.12 7.73
CA ARG A 108 -7.17 6.72 6.99
C ARG A 108 -7.07 8.24 6.99
N GLU A 109 -6.83 8.84 8.14
CA GLU A 109 -6.67 10.29 8.29
C GLU A 109 -5.51 10.80 7.44
N GLU A 110 -4.39 10.08 7.43
CA GLU A 110 -3.23 10.45 6.63
C GLU A 110 -3.49 10.36 5.11
N ILE A 111 -4.24 9.35 4.66
CA ILE A 111 -4.67 9.24 3.25
C ILE A 111 -5.54 10.45 2.89
N LEU A 112 -6.55 10.75 3.71
CA LEU A 112 -7.47 11.88 3.48
C LEU A 112 -6.74 13.23 3.47
N ARG A 113 -5.71 13.37 4.30
CA ARG A 113 -4.89 14.58 4.40
C ARG A 113 -3.97 14.76 3.19
N THR A 114 -3.41 13.68 2.67
CA THR A 114 -2.31 13.72 1.69
C THR A 114 -2.79 13.56 0.25
N TYR A 115 -3.77 12.69 0.01
CA TYR A 115 -4.22 12.38 -1.34
C TYR A 115 -5.31 13.33 -1.83
N SER A 116 -5.15 13.77 -3.08
CA SER A 116 -6.25 14.35 -3.86
C SER A 116 -7.39 13.34 -4.06
N LYS A 117 -8.51 13.79 -4.61
CA LYS A 117 -9.63 12.88 -4.94
C LYS A 117 -9.19 11.85 -5.97
N ASP A 118 -8.53 12.28 -7.05
CA ASP A 118 -8.09 11.38 -8.13
C ASP A 118 -7.11 10.31 -7.62
N GLN A 119 -6.20 10.66 -6.70
CA GLN A 119 -5.31 9.69 -6.05
C GLN A 119 -6.04 8.71 -5.13
N ARG A 120 -7.11 9.15 -4.46
CA ARG A 120 -7.98 8.28 -3.66
C ARG A 120 -8.79 7.33 -4.54
N ASP A 121 -9.23 7.80 -5.70
CA ASP A 121 -9.96 6.97 -6.67
C ASP A 121 -9.06 5.82 -7.18
N ILE A 122 -7.75 6.03 -7.36
CA ILE A 122 -6.80 4.93 -7.67
C ILE A 122 -6.81 3.81 -6.62
N VAL A 123 -6.92 4.14 -5.33
CA VAL A 123 -6.98 3.14 -4.25
C VAL A 123 -8.28 2.34 -4.32
N VAL A 124 -9.39 3.01 -4.65
CA VAL A 124 -10.69 2.35 -4.82
C VAL A 124 -10.71 1.47 -6.06
N GLU A 125 -10.18 1.95 -7.19
CA GLU A 125 -10.07 1.19 -8.44
C GLU A 125 -9.19 -0.05 -8.27
N PHE A 126 -8.10 0.05 -7.49
CA PHE A 126 -7.30 -1.12 -7.09
C PHE A 126 -8.15 -2.19 -6.41
N LEU A 127 -8.96 -1.81 -5.42
CA LEU A 127 -9.81 -2.75 -4.69
C LEU A 127 -10.91 -3.37 -5.57
N ASP A 128 -11.48 -2.59 -6.50
CA ASP A 128 -12.43 -3.15 -7.48
C ASP A 128 -11.76 -4.19 -8.39
N GLU A 129 -10.51 -3.95 -8.81
CA GLU A 129 -9.77 -4.91 -9.64
C GLU A 129 -9.45 -6.19 -8.83
N MET A 130 -9.04 -6.06 -7.56
CA MET A 130 -8.78 -7.22 -6.70
C MET A 130 -10.04 -8.06 -6.43
N SER A 131 -11.20 -7.42 -6.27
CA SER A 131 -12.51 -8.09 -6.21
C SER A 131 -12.80 -8.91 -7.46
N ARG A 132 -12.38 -8.45 -8.64
CA ARG A 132 -12.59 -9.19 -9.90
C ARG A 132 -11.62 -10.35 -10.08
N ILE A 133 -10.38 -10.21 -9.61
CA ILE A 133 -9.32 -11.20 -9.85
C ILE A 133 -9.43 -12.39 -8.89
N GLU A 134 -9.42 -12.13 -7.59
CA GLU A 134 -9.21 -13.16 -6.57
C GLU A 134 -10.31 -13.18 -5.51
N TRP A 135 -10.76 -11.99 -5.12
CA TRP A 135 -11.61 -11.84 -3.94
C TRP A 135 -13.09 -12.05 -4.22
N GLY A 136 -13.53 -12.01 -5.49
CA GLY A 136 -14.93 -12.17 -5.90
C GLY A 136 -15.53 -13.55 -5.64
N TYR A 137 -14.69 -14.53 -5.29
CA TYR A 137 -15.11 -15.87 -4.88
C TYR A 137 -15.04 -16.09 -3.36
N GLN A 138 -14.49 -15.13 -2.61
CA GLN A 138 -14.38 -15.19 -1.16
C GLN A 138 -15.66 -14.66 -0.49
N ASN A 139 -15.97 -15.16 0.71
CA ASN A 139 -17.08 -14.66 1.53
C ASN A 139 -16.59 -14.37 2.96
N PRO A 140 -16.51 -13.10 3.38
CA PRO A 140 -16.80 -11.89 2.58
C PRO A 140 -15.73 -11.60 1.51
N ASP A 141 -16.14 -10.95 0.42
CA ASP A 141 -15.21 -10.29 -0.50
C ASP A 141 -14.69 -9.01 0.17
N LEU A 142 -13.53 -9.11 0.81
CA LEU A 142 -12.92 -7.99 1.54
C LEU A 142 -12.57 -6.83 0.62
N ALA A 143 -12.19 -7.10 -0.63
CA ALA A 143 -11.83 -6.06 -1.59
C ALA A 143 -13.07 -5.25 -1.99
N ALA A 144 -14.18 -5.91 -2.33
CA ALA A 144 -15.44 -5.24 -2.66
C ALA A 144 -16.00 -4.46 -1.46
N GLU A 145 -15.97 -5.05 -0.26
CA GLU A 145 -16.44 -4.37 0.94
C GLU A 145 -15.60 -3.11 1.24
N ALA A 146 -14.27 -3.23 1.17
CA ALA A 146 -13.36 -2.11 1.37
C ALA A 146 -13.60 -1.01 0.32
N ALA A 147 -13.74 -1.36 -0.96
CA ALA A 147 -14.01 -0.42 -2.03
C ALA A 147 -15.30 0.37 -1.78
N ARG A 148 -16.39 -0.31 -1.39
CA ARG A 148 -17.66 0.34 -1.05
C ARG A 148 -17.52 1.30 0.13
N LEU A 149 -16.88 0.85 1.21
CA LEU A 149 -16.71 1.62 2.43
C LEU A 149 -15.79 2.83 2.26
N LEU A 150 -14.76 2.74 1.41
CA LEU A 150 -13.85 3.85 1.15
C LEU A 150 -14.48 4.90 0.26
N ARG A 151 -15.32 4.54 -0.72
CA ARG A 151 -16.07 5.53 -1.53
C ARG A 151 -16.97 6.45 -0.71
N GLU A 152 -17.48 5.98 0.42
CA GLU A 152 -18.30 6.80 1.33
C GLU A 152 -17.46 7.76 2.19
N LYS A 153 -16.15 7.47 2.33
CA LYS A 153 -15.23 8.19 3.23
C LYS A 153 -14.27 9.11 2.49
N PHE A 154 -13.94 8.79 1.24
CA PHE A 154 -13.04 9.54 0.37
C PHE A 154 -13.73 10.70 -0.33
#